data_AF-A0A537J1V8-F1
#
_entry.id   AF-A0A537J1V8-F1
#
_cell.length_a   1.000
_cell.length_b   1.000
_cell.length_c   1.000
_cell.angle_alpha   90.00
_cell.angle_beta   90.00
_cell.angle_gamma   90.00
#
_symmetry.space_group_name_H-M   'P 1'
#
loop_
_entity.id
_entity.type
_entity.pdbx_description
1 polymer ?
#
loop_
_entity_poly.entity_id
_entity_poly.type
_entity_poly.pdbx_seq_one_letter_code
_entity_poly.pdbx_strand_id
1 'polypeptide(L)'
;MDRGQAVTAAELVNTLSERELSDLIYRFGEERASRRIARQIVHRRPLQTTRDLVRAVEAAVGAGRGRLHPATRTFQALRIATNAETDALAAGLPAAIACLRPGGRICAIAFHSLEDRTVKQVIAAAARGCICPPEAPVCTCGRQRALRIITK
;
A
#
# COMPACT_ATOMS: atom_id res chain seq x y z
N MET A 1 10.51 4.69 9.16
CA MET A 1 11.19 5.00 7.89
C MET A 1 12.69 4.89 8.14
N ASP A 2 13.36 4.02 7.40
CA ASP A 2 14.78 3.75 7.56
C ASP A 2 15.58 4.60 6.56
N ARG A 3 16.64 5.26 7.04
CA ARG A 3 17.54 6.06 6.19
C ARG A 3 18.65 5.22 5.56
N GLY A 4 18.84 3.99 6.01
CA GLY A 4 19.79 3.02 5.46
C GLY A 4 19.24 2.15 4.34
N GLN A 5 17.98 2.35 3.93
CA GLN A 5 17.39 1.56 2.85
C GLN A 5 18.06 1.86 1.49
N ALA A 6 18.36 0.80 0.75
CA ALA A 6 19.11 0.88 -0.50
C ALA A 6 18.34 1.52 -1.66
N VAL A 7 17.00 1.51 -1.61
CA VAL A 7 16.15 2.04 -2.67
C VAL A 7 15.58 3.38 -2.23
N THR A 8 15.82 4.43 -3.01
CA THR A 8 15.27 5.78 -2.77
C THR A 8 14.19 6.14 -3.77
N ALA A 9 13.30 7.08 -3.40
CA ALA A 9 12.32 7.61 -4.35
C ALA A 9 12.99 8.27 -5.57
N ALA A 10 14.16 8.89 -5.38
CA ALA A 10 14.96 9.48 -6.45
C ALA A 10 15.48 8.41 -7.43
N GLU A 11 15.90 7.25 -6.93
CA GLU A 11 16.26 6.12 -7.80
C GLU A 11 15.04 5.62 -8.55
N LEU A 12 13.92 5.33 -7.88
CA LEU A 12 12.71 4.82 -8.52
C LEU A 12 12.25 5.69 -9.69
N VAL A 13 12.19 7.01 -9.50
CA VAL A 13 11.72 7.92 -10.57
C VAL A 13 12.71 8.08 -11.72
N ASN A 14 14.01 7.82 -11.50
CA ASN A 14 15.05 7.99 -12.50
C ASN A 14 15.45 6.68 -13.20
N THR A 15 15.25 5.51 -12.59
CA THR A 15 15.76 4.22 -13.12
C THR A 15 14.68 3.28 -13.63
N LEU A 16 13.47 3.28 -13.04
CA LEU A 16 12.40 2.39 -13.49
C LEU A 16 12.00 2.67 -14.95
N SER A 17 11.58 1.64 -15.68
CA SER A 17 10.97 1.84 -17.00
C SER A 17 9.64 2.61 -16.88
N GLU A 18 9.16 3.19 -17.99
CA GLU A 18 7.84 3.86 -18.02
C GLU A 18 6.72 2.93 -17.55
N ARG A 19 6.76 1.66 -17.99
CA ARG A 19 5.76 0.65 -17.63
C ARG A 19 5.78 0.38 -16.13
N GLU A 20 6.94 0.04 -15.57
CA GLU A 20 7.08 -0.24 -14.13
C GLU A 20 6.65 0.95 -13.28
N LEU A 21 7.04 2.16 -13.68
CA LEU A 21 6.65 3.38 -12.98
C LEU A 21 5.13 3.61 -13.07
N SER A 22 4.51 3.34 -14.22
CA SER A 22 3.06 3.46 -14.38
C SER A 22 2.29 2.44 -13.53
N ASP A 23 2.80 1.20 -13.45
CA ASP A 23 2.20 0.12 -12.66
C ASP A 23 2.32 0.43 -11.16
N LEU A 24 3.48 0.93 -10.72
CA LEU A 24 3.73 1.40 -9.36
C LEU A 24 2.75 2.51 -8.96
N ILE A 25 2.64 3.56 -9.79
CA ILE A 25 1.76 4.71 -9.53
C ILE A 25 0.29 4.27 -9.50
N TYR A 26 -0.11 3.38 -10.42
CA TYR A 26 -1.47 2.85 -10.45
C TYR A 26 -1.79 2.02 -9.19
N ARG A 27 -0.91 1.07 -8.86
CA ARG A 27 -1.14 0.11 -7.76
C ARG A 27 -1.16 0.79 -6.40
N PHE A 28 -0.20 1.66 -6.13
CA PHE A 28 -0.02 2.24 -4.79
C PHE A 28 -0.66 3.63 -4.65
N GLY A 29 -0.85 4.36 -5.74
CA GLY A 29 -1.49 5.67 -5.73
C GLY A 29 -2.97 5.66 -6.12
N GLU A 30 -3.49 4.53 -6.62
CA GLU A 30 -4.84 4.41 -7.19
C GLU A 30 -5.11 5.50 -8.26
N GLU A 31 -4.08 5.89 -9.03
CA GLU A 31 -4.11 6.99 -9.98
C GLU A 31 -4.37 6.51 -11.41
N ARG A 32 -5.52 6.90 -11.99
CA ARG A 32 -5.96 6.46 -13.32
C ARG A 32 -5.10 7.05 -14.45
N ALA A 33 -4.53 8.22 -14.24
CA ALA A 33 -3.61 8.85 -15.18
C ALA A 33 -2.17 8.34 -15.07
N SER A 34 -1.93 7.23 -14.35
CA SER A 34 -0.59 6.69 -14.08
C SER A 34 0.30 6.58 -15.31
N ARG A 35 -0.23 6.11 -16.44
CA ARG A 35 0.51 5.99 -17.71
C ARG A 35 0.98 7.36 -18.23
N ARG A 36 0.09 8.36 -18.22
CA ARG A 36 0.44 9.73 -18.64
C ARG A 36 1.47 10.37 -17.72
N ILE A 37 1.33 10.14 -16.40
CA ILE A 37 2.26 10.64 -15.39
C ILE A 37 3.63 10.00 -15.57
N ALA A 38 3.70 8.67 -15.68
CA ALA A 38 4.95 7.94 -15.89
C ALA A 38 5.68 8.42 -17.15
N ARG A 39 4.95 8.59 -18.26
CA ARG A 39 5.52 9.14 -19.50
C ARG A 39 6.14 10.53 -19.30
N GLN A 40 5.45 11.43 -18.57
CA GLN A 40 5.99 12.76 -18.28
C GLN A 40 7.20 12.73 -17.34
N ILE A 41 7.21 11.82 -16.37
CA ILE A 41 8.36 11.63 -15.49
C ILE A 41 9.57 11.17 -16.30
N VAL A 42 9.43 10.11 -17.10
CA VAL A 42 10.51 9.56 -17.94
C VAL A 42 11.04 10.61 -18.90
N HIS A 43 10.15 11.37 -19.54
CA HIS A 43 10.54 12.43 -20.47
C HIS A 43 11.33 13.57 -19.82
N ARG A 44 11.10 13.85 -18.53
CA ARG A 44 11.71 14.97 -17.80
C ARG A 44 12.94 14.57 -16.99
N ARG A 45 13.39 13.31 -17.09
CA ARG A 45 14.59 12.83 -16.38
C ARG A 45 15.84 13.64 -16.78
N PRO A 46 16.79 13.81 -15.85
CA PRO A 46 16.74 13.40 -14.45
C PRO A 46 15.89 14.34 -13.58
N LEU A 47 15.12 13.77 -12.65
CA LEU A 47 14.43 14.53 -11.60
C LEU A 47 15.33 14.60 -10.38
N GLN A 48 15.60 15.80 -9.87
CA GLN A 48 16.49 16.02 -8.73
C GLN A 48 15.72 16.42 -7.47
N THR A 49 14.58 17.08 -7.64
CA THR A 49 13.80 17.63 -6.54
C THR A 49 12.35 17.17 -6.60
N THR A 50 11.67 17.29 -5.46
CA THR A 50 10.22 17.03 -5.39
C THR A 50 9.42 17.98 -6.28
N ARG A 51 9.91 19.21 -6.52
CA ARG A 51 9.27 20.16 -7.44
C ARG A 51 9.33 19.70 -8.89
N ASP A 52 10.39 19.00 -9.28
CA ASP A 52 10.50 18.45 -10.64
C ASP A 52 9.44 17.37 -10.86
N LEU A 53 9.22 16.52 -9.85
CA LEU A 53 8.15 15.52 -9.86
C LEU A 53 6.77 16.17 -9.93
N VAL A 54 6.52 17.22 -9.14
CA VAL A 54 5.26 17.98 -9.19
C VAL A 54 5.01 18.50 -10.60
N ARG A 55 5.99 19.16 -11.21
CA ARG A 55 5.87 19.70 -12.58
C ARG A 55 5.61 18.62 -13.62
N ALA A 56 6.19 17.43 -13.47
CA ALA A 56 5.92 16.29 -14.35
C ALA A 56 4.47 15.81 -14.22
N VAL A 57 3.97 15.70 -12.98
CA VAL A 57 2.56 15.32 -12.73
C VAL A 57 1.60 16.38 -13.27
N GLU A 58 1.85 17.66 -13.01
CA GLU A 58 1.02 18.76 -13.50
C GLU A 58 1.01 18.85 -15.02
N ALA A 59 2.12 18.57 -15.69
CA ALA A 59 2.15 18.46 -17.15
C ALA A 59 1.30 17.29 -17.66
N ALA A 60 1.17 16.22 -16.87
CA ALA A 60 0.38 15.05 -17.23
C ALA A 60 -1.12 15.23 -16.98
N VAL A 61 -1.55 15.91 -15.91
CA VAL A 61 -2.96 15.95 -15.49
C VAL A 61 -3.53 17.36 -15.26
N GLY A 62 -2.70 18.39 -15.43
CA GLY A 62 -3.01 19.79 -15.09
C GLY A 62 -2.76 20.11 -13.60
N ALA A 63 -2.77 21.39 -13.25
CA ALA A 63 -2.60 21.87 -11.86
C ALA A 63 -3.72 21.43 -10.89
N GLY A 64 -4.77 20.78 -11.40
CA GLY A 64 -5.93 20.35 -10.62
C GLY A 64 -6.86 21.51 -10.26
N ARG A 65 -8.16 21.21 -10.12
CA ARG A 65 -9.18 22.14 -9.57
C ARG A 65 -9.88 21.56 -8.33
N GLY A 66 -9.37 20.44 -7.82
CA GLY A 66 -9.96 19.70 -6.70
C GLY A 66 -9.31 20.02 -5.36
N ARG A 67 -9.88 19.46 -4.28
CA ARG A 67 -9.40 19.65 -2.90
C ARG A 67 -8.00 19.08 -2.65
N LEU A 68 -7.58 18.09 -3.44
CA LEU A 68 -6.29 17.43 -3.33
C LEU A 68 -5.38 17.85 -4.48
N HIS A 69 -4.13 18.19 -4.16
CA HIS A 69 -3.11 18.45 -5.17
C HIS A 69 -2.90 17.22 -6.06
N PRO A 70 -2.81 17.36 -7.40
CA PRO A 70 -2.72 16.23 -8.33
C PRO A 70 -1.53 15.30 -8.05
N ALA A 71 -0.41 15.85 -7.57
CA ALA A 71 0.78 15.07 -7.22
C ALA A 71 0.62 14.17 -5.99
N THR A 72 -0.37 14.40 -5.11
CA THR A 72 -0.51 13.72 -3.80
C THR A 72 -0.45 12.19 -3.93
N ARG A 73 -1.19 11.63 -4.89
CA ARG A 73 -1.24 10.18 -5.11
C ARG A 73 0.06 9.59 -5.64
N THR A 74 0.78 10.36 -6.47
CA THR A 74 2.09 9.95 -6.99
C THR A 74 3.12 9.92 -5.87
N PHE A 75 3.14 10.94 -5.00
CA PHE A 75 4.00 10.96 -3.81
C PHE A 75 3.68 9.82 -2.84
N GLN A 76 2.39 9.54 -2.61
CA GLN A 76 1.96 8.40 -1.81
C GLN A 76 2.47 7.08 -2.40
N ALA A 77 2.32 6.88 -3.71
CA ALA A 77 2.75 5.66 -4.38
C ALA A 77 4.26 5.43 -4.23
N LEU A 78 5.05 6.47 -4.47
CA LEU A 78 6.50 6.40 -4.30
C LEU A 78 6.91 6.16 -2.85
N ARG A 79 6.22 6.79 -1.88
CA ARG A 79 6.48 6.58 -0.45
C ARG A 79 6.25 5.13 -0.05
N ILE A 80 5.11 4.54 -0.45
CA ILE A 80 4.78 3.14 -0.17
C ILE A 80 5.81 2.21 -0.80
N ALA A 81 6.17 2.45 -2.06
CA ALA A 81 7.14 1.62 -2.78
C ALA A 81 8.56 1.71 -2.20
N THR A 82 9.00 2.90 -1.78
CA THR A 82 10.34 3.11 -1.21
C THR A 82 10.47 2.40 0.14
N ASN A 83 9.45 2.49 0.98
CA ASN A 83 9.51 1.99 2.36
C ASN A 83 8.98 0.55 2.51
N ALA A 84 8.61 -0.13 1.42
CA ALA A 84 7.94 -1.44 1.44
C ALA A 84 6.78 -1.52 2.45
N GLU A 85 6.03 -0.42 2.61
CA GLU A 85 5.05 -0.25 3.71
C GLU A 85 3.97 -1.34 3.69
N THR A 86 3.58 -1.80 2.50
CA THR A 86 2.54 -2.83 2.36
C THR A 86 3.03 -4.21 2.82
N ASP A 87 4.28 -4.58 2.52
CA ASP A 87 4.84 -5.87 2.91
C ASP A 87 5.13 -5.91 4.42
N ALA A 88 5.63 -4.79 4.96
CA ALA A 88 5.81 -4.62 6.40
C ALA A 88 4.49 -4.78 7.16
N LEU A 89 3.39 -4.20 6.66
CA LEU A 89 2.07 -4.37 7.26
C LEU A 89 1.55 -5.81 7.12
N ALA A 90 1.71 -6.41 5.95
CA ALA A 90 1.25 -7.77 5.65
C ALA A 90 1.95 -8.83 6.51
N ALA A 91 3.24 -8.65 6.84
CA ALA A 91 3.99 -9.54 7.72
C ALA A 91 3.83 -9.17 9.21
N GLY A 92 3.86 -7.87 9.52
CA GLY A 92 3.89 -7.37 10.90
C GLY A 92 2.56 -7.57 11.63
N LEU A 93 1.43 -7.41 10.95
CA LEU A 93 0.12 -7.54 11.60
C LEU A 93 -0.18 -8.99 12.06
N PRO A 94 0.02 -10.04 11.24
CA PRO A 94 -0.08 -11.43 11.72
C PRO A 94 0.87 -11.76 12.86
N ALA A 95 2.12 -11.27 12.80
CA ALA A 95 3.10 -11.48 13.87
C ALA A 95 2.64 -10.80 15.18
N ALA A 96 2.14 -9.58 15.11
CA ALA A 96 1.59 -8.87 16.26
C ALA A 96 0.39 -9.61 16.88
N ILE A 97 -0.48 -10.19 16.06
CA ILE A 97 -1.61 -11.02 16.53
C ILE A 97 -1.09 -12.26 17.27
N ALA A 98 -0.06 -12.94 16.75
CA ALA A 98 0.53 -14.12 17.38
C ALA A 98 1.18 -13.83 18.74
N CYS A 99 1.64 -12.59 18.97
CA CYS A 99 2.21 -12.17 20.25
C CYS A 99 1.16 -11.77 21.30
N LEU A 100 -0.14 -11.73 20.96
CA LEU A 100 -1.18 -11.34 21.92
C LEU A 100 -1.38 -12.43 22.98
N ARG A 101 -1.44 -11.99 24.24
CA ARG A 101 -1.93 -12.83 25.33
C ARG A 101 -3.46 -12.97 25.25
N PRO A 102 -4.06 -14.05 25.80
CA PRO A 102 -5.51 -14.16 25.94
C PRO A 102 -6.12 -12.90 26.59
N GLY A 103 -7.18 -12.36 25.98
CA GLY A 103 -7.82 -11.11 26.40
C GLY A 103 -7.15 -9.82 25.89
N GLY A 104 -5.98 -9.92 25.26
CA GLY A 104 -5.30 -8.80 24.60
C GLY A 104 -6.12 -8.19 23.46
N ARG A 105 -5.84 -6.93 23.13
CA ARG A 105 -6.50 -6.19 22.06
C ARG A 105 -5.46 -5.67 21.07
N ILE A 106 -5.86 -5.64 19.80
CA ILE A 106 -5.09 -5.03 18.72
C ILE A 106 -5.94 -3.93 18.08
N CYS A 107 -5.32 -2.80 17.76
CA CYS A 107 -5.91 -1.67 17.06
C CYS A 107 -4.98 -1.27 15.93
N ALA A 108 -5.53 -0.94 14.77
CA ALA A 108 -4.80 -0.45 13.62
C ALA A 108 -5.46 0.82 13.09
N ILE A 109 -4.64 1.84 12.81
CA ILE A 109 -5.07 3.11 12.22
C ILE A 109 -4.49 3.14 10.82
N ALA A 110 -5.36 3.18 9.81
CA ALA A 110 -4.98 3.26 8.40
C ALA A 110 -5.19 4.69 7.89
N PHE A 111 -4.21 5.21 7.16
CA PHE A 111 -4.27 6.54 6.55
C PHE A 111 -4.79 6.50 5.12
N HIS A 112 -4.81 5.31 4.50
CA HIS A 112 -5.33 5.13 3.14
C HIS A 112 -6.02 3.78 2.92
N SER A 113 -6.72 3.71 1.79
CA SER A 113 -7.53 2.57 1.34
C SER A 113 -6.77 1.25 1.30
N LEU A 114 -5.53 1.25 0.80
CA LEU A 114 -4.73 0.02 0.68
C LEU A 114 -4.31 -0.56 2.05
N GLU A 115 -3.93 0.29 3.00
CA GLU A 115 -3.65 -0.12 4.39
C GLU A 115 -4.93 -0.67 5.04
N ASP A 116 -6.04 0.09 4.97
CA ASP A 116 -7.32 -0.30 5.55
C ASP A 116 -7.81 -1.65 5.00
N ARG A 117 -7.70 -1.85 3.69
CA ARG A 117 -8.03 -3.12 3.03
C ARG A 117 -7.19 -4.27 3.58
N THR A 118 -5.87 -4.07 3.70
CA THR A 118 -4.95 -5.10 4.20
C THR A 118 -5.25 -5.45 5.66
N VAL A 119 -5.44 -4.44 6.51
CA VAL A 119 -5.82 -4.61 7.93
C VAL A 119 -7.12 -5.41 8.05
N LYS A 120 -8.16 -5.00 7.31
CA LYS A 120 -9.47 -5.67 7.33
C LYS A 120 -9.37 -7.12 6.87
N GLN A 121 -8.62 -7.40 5.81
CA GLN A 121 -8.43 -8.76 5.32
C GLN A 121 -7.72 -9.66 6.35
N VAL A 122 -6.65 -9.15 6.97
CA VAL A 122 -5.90 -9.91 7.99
C VAL A 122 -6.75 -10.15 9.24
N ILE A 123 -7.42 -9.12 9.76
CA ILE A 123 -8.29 -9.25 10.94
C ILE A 123 -9.45 -10.21 10.65
N ALA A 124 -10.09 -10.09 9.48
CA ALA A 124 -11.17 -10.99 9.08
C ALA A 124 -10.69 -12.44 8.95
N ALA A 125 -9.50 -12.67 8.38
CA ALA A 125 -8.91 -14.00 8.29
C ALA A 125 -8.57 -14.59 9.67
N ALA A 126 -8.07 -13.78 10.60
CA ALA A 126 -7.76 -14.20 11.97
C ALA A 126 -9.01 -14.42 12.84
N ALA A 127 -10.13 -13.75 12.51
CA ALA A 127 -11.42 -13.94 13.15
C ALA A 127 -12.23 -15.11 12.56
N ARG A 128 -11.86 -15.62 11.38
CA ARG A 128 -12.46 -16.84 10.81
C ARG A 128 -11.99 -18.06 11.59
N GLY A 129 -12.92 -18.98 11.83
CA GLY A 129 -12.63 -20.29 12.44
C GLY A 129 -12.28 -21.31 11.37
N CYS A 130 -13.12 -22.33 11.26
CA CYS A 130 -12.99 -23.36 10.23
C CYS A 130 -12.99 -22.76 8.81
N ILE A 131 -12.11 -23.29 7.96
CA ILE A 131 -12.00 -22.96 6.53
C ILE A 131 -12.28 -24.17 5.62
N CYS A 132 -12.77 -25.28 6.17
CA CYS A 132 -13.14 -26.45 5.39
C CYS A 132 -14.29 -26.10 4.42
N PRO A 133 -14.42 -26.81 3.29
CA PRO A 133 -15.57 -26.66 2.41
C PRO A 133 -16.90 -26.80 3.17
N PRO A 134 -17.95 -26.05 2.80
CA PRO A 134 -19.25 -26.14 3.46
C PRO A 134 -19.84 -27.55 3.47
N GLU A 135 -19.50 -28.37 2.47
CA GLU A 135 -19.96 -29.76 2.32
C GLU A 135 -19.18 -30.74 3.21
N ALA A 136 -18.10 -30.28 3.87
CA ALA A 136 -17.29 -31.15 4.71
C ALA A 136 -18.06 -31.56 5.98
N PRO A 137 -18.26 -32.87 6.23
CA PRO A 137 -19.08 -33.34 7.34
C PRO A 137 -18.45 -33.09 8.71
N VAL A 138 -17.12 -32.94 8.76
CA VAL A 138 -16.36 -32.63 9.97
C VAL A 138 -15.22 -31.66 9.66
N CYS A 139 -14.84 -30.85 10.65
CA CYS A 139 -13.67 -29.98 10.52
C CYS A 139 -12.38 -30.81 10.50
N THR A 140 -11.62 -30.71 9.41
CA THR A 140 -10.29 -31.35 9.28
C THR A 140 -9.15 -30.33 9.34
N CYS A 141 -9.44 -29.03 9.26
CA CYS A 141 -8.41 -27.98 9.25
C CYS A 141 -7.85 -27.62 10.63
N GLY A 142 -8.50 -28.05 11.73
CA GLY A 142 -8.08 -27.79 13.10
C GLY A 142 -8.03 -26.30 13.51
N ARG A 143 -8.49 -25.39 12.66
CA ARG A 143 -8.29 -23.95 12.82
C ARG A 143 -9.23 -23.37 13.88
N GLN A 144 -8.66 -22.70 14.88
CA GLN A 144 -9.38 -21.92 15.88
C GLN A 144 -9.32 -20.42 15.57
N ARG A 145 -10.33 -19.67 16.04
CA ARG A 145 -10.37 -18.21 15.89
C ARG A 145 -9.32 -17.59 16.80
N ALA A 146 -8.39 -16.83 16.22
CA ALA A 146 -7.38 -16.10 16.99
C ALA A 146 -7.91 -14.77 17.53
N LEU A 147 -8.86 -14.15 16.83
CA LEU A 147 -9.43 -12.85 17.18
C LEU A 147 -10.96 -12.87 17.23
N ARG A 148 -11.52 -11.93 18.00
CA ARG A 148 -12.94 -11.54 17.94
C ARG A 148 -13.01 -10.07 17.54
N ILE A 149 -13.77 -9.76 16.49
CA ILE A 149 -13.97 -8.38 16.03
C ILE A 149 -14.93 -7.66 17.00
N ILE A 150 -14.53 -6.47 17.46
CA ILE A 150 -15.29 -5.67 18.45
C ILE A 150 -16.00 -4.48 17.77
N THR A 151 -15.41 -3.93 16.70
CA THR A 151 -15.92 -2.77 15.97
C THR A 151 -16.28 -3.16 14.54
N LYS A 152 -17.38 -2.61 14.00
CA LYS A 152 -17.77 -2.74 12.59
C LYS A 152 -17.08 -1.68 11.74
#